data_AF-A0A7Y6A1T6-F1
#
_entry.id   AF-A0A7Y6A1T6-F1
#
_cell.length_a   1.000
_cell.length_b   1.000
_cell.length_c   1.000
_cell.angle_alpha   90.00
_cell.angle_beta   90.00
_cell.angle_gamma   90.00
#
_symmetry.space_group_name_H-M   'P 1'
#
loop_
_entity.id
_entity.type
_entity.pdbx_description
1 polymer ?
#
loop_
_entity_poly.entity_id
_entity_poly.type
_entity_poly.pdbx_seq_one_letter_code
_entity_poly.pdbx_strand_id
1 'polypeptide(L)'
;MTDQRTPALRRAATVAFVAYLVVLAGAAFLPLPSMQLERGTGPSYDLALRRPDLLGGWEVQRNVLMTIPFGILLPLVVRWRYEVLVLACVGVTLVIETVQLLVSASVGWAWRAFDVNDLLLNTVGGLLGLAFTAAVLAAVRRPPLPPVRRLVPGAMAAALVVWAVVATLTPPPTRPVVYACDEPPAGTITELPGGASAYAGRDGSVCLRADDGTASLPYDAGPGPAFTFERSDGTWEVGTAQAGDVLTAGVGGPVVELHAVDGSDVLVWAARR
;
A
#
# COMPACT_ATOMS: atom_id res chain seq x y z
N MET A 1 5.81 -54.42 -4.14
CA MET A 1 5.86 -53.45 -3.02
C MET A 1 5.07 -52.23 -3.44
N THR A 2 3.78 -52.22 -3.11
CA THR A 2 2.84 -51.15 -3.41
C THR A 2 3.13 -49.93 -2.54
N ASP A 3 3.04 -48.77 -3.17
CA ASP A 3 3.34 -47.43 -2.68
C ASP A 3 2.51 -47.02 -1.44
N GLN A 4 2.92 -47.49 -0.26
CA GLN A 4 2.36 -47.03 1.02
C GLN A 4 2.87 -45.63 1.43
N ARG A 5 3.83 -45.06 0.70
CA ARG A 5 4.45 -43.75 1.04
C ARG A 5 3.59 -42.57 0.60
N THR A 6 2.86 -42.67 -0.50
CA THR A 6 1.95 -41.61 -0.97
C THR A 6 0.78 -41.27 -0.02
N PRO A 7 0.07 -42.22 0.61
CA PRO A 7 -1.00 -41.88 1.57
C PRO A 7 -0.44 -41.30 2.88
N ALA A 8 0.69 -41.79 3.37
CA ALA A 8 1.33 -41.27 4.60
C ALA A 8 1.82 -39.83 4.41
N LEU A 9 2.50 -39.54 3.29
CA LEU A 9 2.96 -38.18 2.97
C LEU A 9 1.79 -37.19 2.83
N ARG A 10 0.70 -37.60 2.15
CA ARG A 10 -0.50 -36.76 2.02
C ARG A 10 -1.16 -36.47 3.36
N ARG A 11 -1.25 -37.48 4.24
CA ARG A 11 -1.76 -37.31 5.61
C ARG A 11 -0.88 -36.33 6.40
N ALA A 12 0.45 -36.50 6.34
CA ALA A 12 1.39 -35.60 7.00
C ALA A 12 1.25 -34.15 6.49
N ALA A 13 1.18 -33.95 5.17
CA ALA A 13 0.96 -32.63 4.58
C ALA A 13 -0.38 -32.00 5.00
N THR A 14 -1.43 -32.81 5.10
CA THR A 14 -2.75 -32.34 5.54
C THR A 14 -2.73 -31.94 7.01
N VAL A 15 -2.11 -32.74 7.89
CA VAL A 15 -1.94 -32.40 9.31
C VAL A 15 -1.13 -31.11 9.46
N ALA A 16 -0.01 -30.99 8.74
CA ALA A 16 0.80 -29.78 8.73
C ALA A 16 0.01 -28.55 8.24
N PHE A 17 -0.79 -28.71 7.18
CA PHE A 17 -1.62 -27.64 6.65
C PHE A 17 -2.71 -27.20 7.64
N VAL A 18 -3.39 -28.14 8.29
CA VAL A 18 -4.39 -27.82 9.33
C VAL A 18 -3.74 -27.12 10.52
N ALA A 19 -2.61 -27.63 11.02
CA ALA A 19 -1.87 -26.98 12.10
C ALA A 19 -1.43 -25.56 11.71
N TYR A 20 -0.94 -25.38 10.49
CA TYR A 20 -0.61 -24.07 9.94
C TYR A 20 -1.82 -23.13 9.88
N LEU A 21 -2.99 -23.60 9.43
CA LEU A 21 -4.19 -22.77 9.37
C LEU A 21 -4.62 -22.28 10.77
N VAL A 22 -4.43 -23.09 11.81
CA VAL A 22 -4.67 -22.67 13.20
C VAL A 22 -3.70 -21.56 13.61
N VAL A 23 -2.40 -21.70 13.28
CA VAL A 23 -1.39 -20.67 13.54
C VAL A 23 -1.69 -19.39 12.77
N LEU A 24 -2.06 -19.49 11.49
CA LEU A 24 -2.42 -18.36 10.63
C LEU A 24 -3.64 -17.62 11.20
N ALA A 25 -4.68 -18.34 11.60
CA ALA A 25 -5.86 -17.75 12.22
C ALA A 25 -5.50 -17.04 13.54
N GLY A 26 -4.65 -17.66 14.36
CA GLY A 26 -4.14 -17.04 15.58
C GLY A 26 -3.36 -15.75 15.29
N ALA A 27 -2.45 -15.76 14.32
CA ALA A 27 -1.67 -14.59 13.94
C ALA A 27 -2.54 -13.45 13.35
N ALA A 28 -3.56 -13.80 12.57
CA ALA A 28 -4.44 -12.83 11.92
C ALA A 28 -5.48 -12.22 12.88
N PHE A 29 -6.01 -13.01 13.82
CA PHE A 29 -7.16 -12.64 14.63
C PHE A 29 -6.86 -12.48 16.13
N LEU A 30 -5.59 -12.56 16.55
CA LEU A 30 -5.20 -12.20 17.93
C LEU A 30 -4.43 -10.88 17.96
N PRO A 31 -4.58 -10.09 19.04
CA PRO A 31 -5.56 -10.24 20.13
C PRO A 31 -7.01 -10.01 19.66
N LEU A 32 -8.00 -10.58 20.37
CA LEU A 32 -9.43 -10.41 20.05
C LEU A 32 -9.92 -8.98 20.36
N PRO A 33 -11.02 -8.49 19.74
CA PRO A 33 -11.55 -7.15 20.00
C PRO A 33 -11.84 -6.87 21.49
N SER A 34 -12.27 -7.89 22.24
CA SER A 34 -12.54 -7.77 23.68
C SER A 34 -11.30 -7.57 24.55
N MET A 35 -10.11 -7.81 23.99
CA MET A 35 -8.82 -7.68 24.69
C MET A 35 -8.17 -6.30 24.50
N GLN A 36 -8.75 -5.42 23.68
CA GLN A 36 -8.24 -4.06 23.48
C GLN A 36 -8.80 -3.06 24.49
N LEU A 37 -7.89 -2.33 25.14
CA LEU A 37 -8.18 -1.27 26.12
C LEU A 37 -8.55 0.06 25.45
N GLU A 38 -7.94 0.38 24.31
CA GLU A 38 -8.19 1.59 23.53
C GLU A 38 -9.08 1.27 22.32
N ARG A 39 -10.12 2.08 22.11
CA ARG A 39 -11.10 1.89 21.03
C ARG A 39 -11.26 3.20 20.26
N GLY A 40 -10.97 3.16 18.97
CA GLY A 40 -11.25 4.26 18.04
C GLY A 40 -12.73 4.38 17.71
N THR A 41 -13.09 5.32 16.85
CA THR A 41 -14.46 5.51 16.35
C THR A 41 -14.65 4.83 14.99
N GLY A 42 -15.51 3.81 14.92
CA GLY A 42 -15.88 3.15 13.66
C GLY A 42 -14.78 2.26 13.04
N PRO A 43 -15.07 1.58 11.91
CA PRO A 43 -14.10 0.78 11.18
C PRO A 43 -13.04 1.66 10.50
N SER A 44 -11.82 1.14 10.34
CA SER A 44 -10.71 1.82 9.67
C SER A 44 -10.25 1.03 8.44
N TYR A 45 -9.81 1.73 7.40
CA TYR A 45 -9.28 1.15 6.17
C TYR A 45 -8.23 2.08 5.53
N ASP A 46 -7.17 1.50 4.97
CA ASP A 46 -6.19 2.15 4.10
C ASP A 46 -6.21 1.46 2.73
N LEU A 47 -6.64 2.21 1.71
CA LEU A 47 -6.69 1.76 0.32
C LEU A 47 -5.55 2.33 -0.52
N ALA A 48 -4.66 3.14 0.06
CA ALA A 48 -3.54 3.72 -0.63
C ALA A 48 -2.47 2.66 -0.85
N LEU A 49 -2.31 2.25 -2.11
CA LEU A 49 -1.25 1.31 -2.49
C LEU A 49 0.11 2.03 -2.44
N ARG A 50 0.95 1.63 -1.51
CA ARG A 50 2.30 2.15 -1.32
C ARG A 50 3.29 1.28 -2.06
N ARG A 51 4.49 1.83 -2.27
CA ARG A 51 5.62 1.06 -2.80
C ARG A 51 5.94 -0.07 -1.82
N PRO A 52 5.97 -1.35 -2.27
CA PRO A 52 6.22 -2.46 -1.37
C PRO A 52 7.67 -2.45 -0.88
N ASP A 53 7.84 -2.79 0.39
CA ASP A 53 9.15 -2.92 1.04
C ASP A 53 9.20 -4.25 1.79
N LEU A 54 9.59 -5.33 1.10
CA LEU A 54 9.64 -6.68 1.66
C LEU A 54 10.65 -6.81 2.83
N LEU A 55 11.59 -5.87 2.94
CA LEU A 55 12.64 -5.83 3.97
C LEU A 55 12.37 -4.75 5.02
N GLY A 56 11.17 -4.15 5.01
CA GLY A 56 10.77 -3.12 5.96
C GLY A 56 10.69 -3.62 7.40
N GLY A 57 9.95 -2.91 8.24
CA GLY A 57 9.79 -3.28 9.65
C GLY A 57 9.18 -4.68 9.87
N TRP A 58 9.26 -5.17 11.12
CA TRP A 58 8.70 -6.47 11.51
C TRP A 58 7.24 -6.68 11.09
N GLU A 59 6.43 -5.62 11.15
CA GLU A 59 5.00 -5.67 10.77
C GLU A 59 4.82 -6.09 9.30
N VAL A 60 5.64 -5.53 8.42
CA VAL A 60 5.64 -5.84 6.98
C VAL A 60 6.19 -7.24 6.73
N GLN A 61 7.33 -7.58 7.35
CA GLN A 61 7.95 -8.89 7.16
C GLN A 61 7.04 -10.03 7.62
N ARG A 62 6.34 -9.86 8.74
CA ARG A 62 5.40 -10.86 9.28
C ARG A 62 4.30 -11.20 8.27
N ASN A 63 3.77 -10.19 7.56
CA ASN A 63 2.72 -10.39 6.56
C ASN A 63 3.20 -11.30 5.42
N VAL A 64 4.40 -11.03 4.89
CA VAL A 64 5.01 -11.91 3.88
C VAL A 64 5.29 -13.31 4.44
N LEU A 65 5.90 -13.39 5.62
CA LEU A 65 6.32 -14.67 6.21
C LEU A 65 5.14 -15.57 6.57
N MET A 66 4.02 -15.01 7.04
CA MET A 66 2.90 -15.81 7.51
C MET A 66 2.21 -16.58 6.39
N THR A 67 2.25 -16.10 5.14
CA THR A 67 1.58 -16.75 4.00
C THR A 67 2.48 -17.64 3.15
N ILE A 68 3.81 -17.59 3.32
CA ILE A 68 4.72 -18.52 2.63
C ILE A 68 4.33 -20.00 2.85
N PRO A 69 4.05 -20.46 4.10
CA PRO A 69 3.65 -21.85 4.31
C PRO A 69 2.33 -22.21 3.61
N PHE A 70 1.39 -21.28 3.41
CA PHE A 70 0.19 -21.52 2.62
C PHE A 70 0.53 -21.91 1.19
N GLY A 71 1.39 -21.13 0.53
CA GLY A 71 1.85 -21.42 -0.83
C GLY A 71 2.60 -22.74 -0.95
N ILE A 72 3.29 -23.16 0.12
CA ILE A 72 4.02 -24.43 0.17
C ILE A 72 3.09 -25.63 0.35
N LEU A 73 2.20 -25.55 1.34
CA LEU A 73 1.43 -26.69 1.80
C LEU A 73 0.17 -26.92 0.96
N LEU A 74 -0.47 -25.87 0.44
CA LEU A 74 -1.71 -25.99 -0.32
C LEU A 74 -1.58 -26.94 -1.53
N PRO A 75 -0.57 -26.82 -2.43
CA PRO A 75 -0.41 -27.72 -3.58
C PRO A 75 -0.14 -29.20 -3.20
N LEU A 76 0.27 -29.46 -1.96
CA LEU A 76 0.53 -30.82 -1.45
C LEU A 76 -0.75 -31.49 -0.93
N VAL A 77 -1.77 -30.71 -0.57
CA VAL A 77 -3.04 -31.19 0.02
C VAL A 77 -4.14 -31.27 -1.03
N VAL A 78 -4.22 -30.27 -1.93
CA VAL A 78 -5.26 -30.19 -2.97
C VAL A 78 -4.73 -30.55 -4.36
N ARG A 79 -5.62 -30.97 -5.27
CA ARG A 79 -5.30 -31.22 -6.69
C ARG A 79 -5.88 -30.13 -7.58
N TRP A 80 -5.72 -28.88 -7.16
CA TRP A 80 -6.19 -27.73 -7.91
C TRP A 80 -5.26 -27.41 -9.07
N ARG A 81 -5.81 -26.71 -10.06
CA ARG A 81 -5.00 -26.20 -11.17
C ARG A 81 -4.12 -25.04 -10.65
N TYR A 82 -2.97 -24.83 -11.29
CA TYR A 82 -2.00 -23.82 -10.86
C TYR A 82 -2.61 -22.41 -10.78
N GLU A 83 -3.49 -22.08 -11.72
CA GLU A 83 -4.19 -20.80 -11.78
C GLU A 83 -5.09 -20.60 -10.54
N VAL A 84 -5.72 -21.67 -10.06
CA VAL A 84 -6.55 -21.64 -8.86
C VAL A 84 -5.68 -21.52 -7.61
N LEU A 85 -4.47 -22.10 -7.59
CA LEU A 85 -3.52 -21.94 -6.49
C LEU A 85 -3.01 -20.49 -6.38
N VAL A 86 -2.72 -19.85 -7.52
CA VAL A 86 -2.38 -18.41 -7.58
C VAL A 86 -3.55 -17.57 -7.04
N LEU A 87 -4.77 -17.82 -7.51
CA LEU A 87 -5.96 -17.12 -7.02
C LEU A 87 -6.22 -17.38 -5.53
N ALA A 88 -5.92 -18.58 -5.03
CA ALA A 88 -6.05 -18.87 -3.60
C ALA A 88 -5.09 -18.05 -2.74
N CYS A 89 -3.90 -17.69 -3.25
CA CYS A 89 -2.95 -16.81 -2.55
C CYS A 89 -3.50 -15.39 -2.40
N VAL A 90 -4.29 -14.89 -3.36
CA VAL A 90 -5.00 -13.60 -3.25
C VAL A 90 -6.28 -13.76 -2.42
N GLY A 91 -6.99 -14.87 -2.60
CA GLY A 91 -8.28 -15.10 -1.96
C GLY A 91 -8.17 -15.24 -0.46
N VAL A 92 -7.16 -15.96 0.05
CA VAL A 92 -6.95 -16.12 1.49
C VAL A 92 -6.68 -14.78 2.18
N THR A 93 -5.92 -13.91 1.53
CA THR A 93 -5.52 -12.60 2.08
C THR A 93 -6.69 -11.63 2.06
N LEU A 94 -7.41 -11.58 0.94
CA LEU A 94 -8.65 -10.82 0.85
C LEU A 94 -9.69 -11.26 1.89
N VAL A 95 -9.84 -12.57 2.12
CA VAL A 95 -10.76 -13.09 3.14
C VAL A 95 -10.34 -12.63 4.54
N ILE A 96 -9.04 -12.71 4.88
CA ILE A 96 -8.55 -12.27 6.20
C ILE A 96 -8.86 -10.78 6.43
N GLU A 97 -8.45 -9.90 5.52
CA GLU A 97 -8.67 -8.45 5.60
C GLU A 97 -10.17 -8.11 5.65
N THR A 98 -10.98 -8.76 4.81
CA THR A 98 -12.43 -8.52 4.76
C THR A 98 -13.11 -8.97 6.05
N VAL A 99 -12.74 -10.12 6.61
CA VAL A 99 -13.29 -10.59 7.89
C VAL A 99 -12.92 -9.62 9.01
N GLN A 100 -11.67 -9.15 9.04
CA GLN A 100 -11.25 -8.15 10.02
C GLN A 100 -12.06 -6.85 9.92
N LEU A 101 -12.29 -6.35 8.69
CA LEU A 101 -13.12 -5.17 8.45
C LEU A 101 -14.57 -5.38 8.91
N LEU A 102 -15.17 -6.53 8.59
CA LEU A 102 -16.53 -6.87 9.00
C LEU A 102 -16.64 -6.99 10.52
N VAL A 103 -15.62 -7.55 11.19
CA VAL A 103 -15.57 -7.61 12.64
C VAL A 103 -15.47 -6.19 13.22
N SER A 104 -14.57 -5.35 12.73
CA SER A 104 -14.45 -3.93 13.13
C SER A 104 -15.79 -3.18 12.96
N ALA A 105 -16.49 -3.39 11.84
CA ALA A 105 -17.81 -2.83 11.60
C ALA A 105 -18.86 -3.36 12.59
N SER A 106 -18.83 -4.65 12.94
CA SER A 106 -19.77 -5.28 13.87
C SER A 106 -19.60 -4.83 15.31
N VAL A 107 -18.36 -4.59 15.76
CA VAL A 107 -18.08 -4.11 17.11
C VAL A 107 -18.27 -2.59 17.21
N GLY A 108 -18.19 -1.87 16.09
CA GLY A 108 -18.40 -0.41 16.03
C GLY A 108 -17.13 0.42 16.26
N TRP A 109 -15.96 -0.23 16.27
CA TRP A 109 -14.64 0.42 16.39
C TRP A 109 -13.57 -0.33 15.60
N ALA A 110 -12.45 0.32 15.33
CA ALA A 110 -11.34 -0.22 14.55
C ALA A 110 -10.54 -1.23 15.38
N TRP A 111 -10.93 -2.50 15.35
CA TRP A 111 -10.15 -3.58 15.95
C TRP A 111 -8.87 -3.85 15.17
N ARG A 112 -9.02 -4.01 13.85
CA ARG A 112 -7.96 -3.95 12.85
C ARG A 112 -8.41 -3.08 11.68
N ALA A 113 -7.46 -2.45 11.02
CA ALA A 113 -7.69 -1.72 9.78
C ALA A 113 -7.57 -2.67 8.58
N PHE A 114 -8.44 -2.51 7.59
CA PHE A 114 -8.27 -3.15 6.28
C PHE A 114 -7.12 -2.43 5.55
N ASP A 115 -6.04 -3.12 5.20
CA ASP A 115 -4.91 -2.50 4.49
C ASP A 115 -4.59 -3.23 3.19
N VAL A 116 -4.69 -2.52 2.06
CA VAL A 116 -4.37 -3.07 0.73
C VAL A 116 -2.88 -3.45 0.62
N ASN A 117 -2.00 -2.79 1.38
CA ASN A 117 -0.58 -3.13 1.43
C ASN A 117 -0.36 -4.48 2.13
N ASP A 118 -1.11 -4.77 3.19
CA ASP A 118 -1.07 -6.07 3.88
C ASP A 118 -1.57 -7.18 2.95
N LEU A 119 -2.67 -6.93 2.22
CA LEU A 119 -3.16 -7.83 1.18
C LEU A 119 -2.09 -8.13 0.12
N LEU A 120 -1.37 -7.10 -0.36
CA LEU A 120 -0.28 -7.25 -1.33
C LEU A 120 0.87 -8.09 -0.76
N LEU A 121 1.38 -7.75 0.43
CA LEU A 121 2.51 -8.42 1.06
C LEU A 121 2.21 -9.89 1.35
N ASN A 122 1.02 -10.15 1.89
CA ASN A 122 0.53 -11.50 2.13
C ASN A 122 0.41 -12.29 0.81
N THR A 123 -0.05 -11.65 -0.27
CA THR A 123 -0.13 -12.28 -1.59
C THR A 123 1.26 -12.64 -2.10
N VAL A 124 2.24 -11.73 -2.01
CA VAL A 124 3.62 -11.97 -2.40
C VAL A 124 4.21 -13.16 -1.62
N GLY A 125 3.99 -13.24 -0.31
CA GLY A 125 4.41 -14.38 0.52
C GLY A 125 3.84 -15.71 0.03
N GLY A 126 2.53 -15.78 -0.24
CA GLY A 126 1.87 -16.96 -0.79
C GLY A 126 2.45 -17.37 -2.15
N LEU A 127 2.70 -16.41 -3.03
CA LEU A 127 3.31 -16.66 -4.34
C LEU A 127 4.76 -17.15 -4.24
N LEU A 128 5.55 -16.63 -3.29
CA LEU A 128 6.91 -17.12 -3.02
C LEU A 128 6.90 -18.59 -2.58
N GLY A 129 5.99 -18.96 -1.66
CA GLY A 129 5.82 -20.35 -1.23
C GLY A 129 5.37 -21.28 -2.36
N LEU A 130 4.46 -20.80 -3.21
CA LEU A 130 3.99 -21.53 -4.39
C LEU A 130 5.11 -21.72 -5.42
N ALA A 131 5.90 -20.66 -5.69
CA ALA A 131 7.05 -20.71 -6.58
C ALA A 131 8.11 -21.68 -6.08
N PHE A 132 8.41 -21.69 -4.78
CA PHE A 132 9.32 -22.65 -4.16
C PHE A 132 8.86 -24.09 -4.41
N THR A 133 7.58 -24.38 -4.15
CA THR A 133 7.00 -25.72 -4.35
C THR A 133 7.03 -26.13 -5.82
N ALA A 134 6.69 -25.21 -6.72
CA ALA A 134 6.77 -25.45 -8.16
C ALA A 134 8.20 -25.77 -8.60
N ALA A 135 9.20 -25.02 -8.12
CA ALA A 135 10.61 -25.25 -8.44
C ALA A 135 11.09 -26.63 -7.95
N VAL A 136 10.77 -27.01 -6.71
CA VAL A 136 11.11 -28.32 -6.15
C VAL A 136 10.45 -29.45 -6.95
N LEU A 137 9.16 -29.33 -7.26
CA LEU A 137 8.45 -30.35 -8.04
C LEU A 137 8.96 -30.45 -9.48
N ALA A 138 9.33 -29.32 -10.10
CA ALA A 138 9.93 -29.30 -11.44
C ALA A 138 11.29 -29.99 -11.45
N ALA A 139 12.14 -29.73 -10.45
CA ALA A 139 13.45 -30.38 -10.31
C ALA A 139 13.34 -31.89 -10.12
N VAL A 140 12.36 -32.36 -9.34
CA VAL A 140 12.16 -33.78 -9.04
C VAL A 140 11.46 -34.53 -10.17
N ARG A 141 10.41 -33.95 -10.77
CA ARG A 141 9.53 -34.65 -11.73
C ARG A 141 9.81 -34.35 -13.19
N ARG A 142 10.58 -33.29 -13.50
CA ARG A 142 10.90 -32.83 -14.86
C ARG A 142 9.69 -32.85 -15.82
N PRO A 143 8.60 -32.14 -15.49
CA PRO A 143 7.40 -32.16 -16.31
C PRO A 143 7.63 -31.48 -17.66
N PRO A 144 6.90 -31.87 -18.72
CA PRO A 144 6.88 -31.14 -19.98
C PRO A 144 6.29 -29.73 -19.78
N LEU A 145 6.72 -28.80 -20.63
CA LEU A 145 6.25 -27.41 -20.57
C LEU A 145 4.73 -27.33 -20.73
N PRO A 146 4.03 -26.57 -19.88
CA PRO A 146 2.59 -26.40 -20.00
C PRO A 146 2.24 -25.50 -21.21
N PRO A 147 1.02 -25.61 -21.76
CA PRO A 147 0.57 -24.74 -22.85
C PRO A 147 0.55 -23.27 -22.44
N VAL A 148 0.83 -22.36 -23.39
CA VAL A 148 1.05 -20.91 -23.18
C VAL A 148 -0.05 -20.24 -22.34
N ARG A 149 -1.33 -20.59 -22.54
CA ARG A 149 -2.44 -20.03 -21.74
C ARG A 149 -2.29 -20.26 -20.23
N ARG A 150 -1.61 -21.33 -19.81
CA ARG A 150 -1.35 -21.66 -18.41
C ARG A 150 -0.11 -20.94 -17.86
N LEU A 151 0.69 -20.35 -18.74
CA LEU A 151 1.83 -19.51 -18.36
C LEU A 151 1.38 -18.11 -17.94
N VAL A 152 0.24 -17.60 -18.42
CA VAL A 152 -0.20 -16.22 -18.14
C VAL A 152 -0.33 -15.95 -16.63
N PRO A 153 -1.07 -16.74 -15.83
CA PRO A 153 -1.19 -16.47 -14.39
C PRO A 153 0.15 -16.65 -13.65
N GLY A 154 0.99 -17.57 -14.11
CA GLY A 154 2.35 -17.75 -13.58
C GLY A 154 3.28 -16.58 -13.91
N ALA A 155 3.19 -16.05 -15.13
CA ALA A 155 3.95 -14.88 -15.55
C ALA A 155 3.49 -13.62 -14.81
N MET A 156 2.19 -13.43 -14.61
CA MET A 156 1.65 -12.34 -13.79
C MET A 156 2.09 -12.45 -12.33
N ALA A 157 2.01 -13.64 -11.74
CA ALA A 157 2.50 -13.90 -10.38
C ALA A 157 4.01 -13.60 -10.26
N ALA A 158 4.81 -14.07 -11.23
CA ALA A 158 6.24 -13.80 -11.27
C ALA A 158 6.53 -12.30 -11.43
N ALA A 159 5.82 -11.60 -12.32
CA ALA A 159 5.96 -10.18 -12.53
C ALA A 159 5.64 -9.38 -11.26
N LEU A 160 4.59 -9.76 -10.52
CA LEU A 160 4.25 -9.13 -9.24
C LEU A 160 5.35 -9.32 -8.19
N VAL A 161 5.86 -10.55 -8.04
CA VAL A 161 6.95 -10.86 -7.10
C VAL A 161 8.22 -10.10 -7.51
N VAL A 162 8.58 -10.10 -8.79
CA VAL A 162 9.75 -9.38 -9.31
C VAL A 162 9.60 -7.88 -9.07
N TRP A 163 8.44 -7.30 -9.35
CA TRP A 163 8.17 -5.89 -9.07
C TRP A 163 8.33 -5.57 -7.58
N ALA A 164 7.77 -6.38 -6.68
CA ALA A 164 7.91 -6.18 -5.24
C ALA A 164 9.37 -6.27 -4.77
N VAL A 165 10.14 -7.24 -5.27
CA VAL A 165 11.56 -7.39 -4.97
C VAL A 165 12.36 -6.20 -5.50
N VAL A 166 12.16 -5.81 -6.75
CA VAL A 166 12.85 -4.66 -7.35
C VAL A 166 12.52 -3.38 -6.59
N ALA A 167 11.25 -3.14 -6.26
CA ALA A 167 10.83 -1.97 -5.48
C ALA A 167 11.47 -1.93 -4.08
N THR A 168 11.69 -3.09 -3.47
CA THR A 168 12.37 -3.21 -2.17
C THR A 168 13.88 -2.93 -2.29
N LEU A 169 14.52 -3.45 -3.34
CA LEU A 169 15.97 -3.36 -3.52
C LEU A 169 16.46 -2.05 -4.16
N THR A 170 15.56 -1.29 -4.76
CA THR A 170 15.89 0.01 -5.38
C THR A 170 15.48 1.13 -4.43
N PRO A 171 16.35 2.11 -4.12
CA PRO A 171 15.93 3.26 -3.32
C PRO A 171 14.76 3.96 -4.01
N PRO A 172 13.82 4.56 -3.25
CA PRO A 172 12.79 5.37 -3.86
C PRO A 172 13.48 6.49 -4.65
N PRO A 173 12.87 6.95 -5.76
CA PRO A 173 13.39 8.12 -6.45
C PRO A 173 13.57 9.22 -5.41
N THR A 174 14.79 9.74 -5.30
CA THR A 174 15.09 10.86 -4.42
C THR A 174 14.25 12.03 -4.89
N ARG A 175 13.21 12.38 -4.13
CA ARG A 175 12.62 13.70 -4.28
C ARG A 175 13.72 14.69 -3.90
N PRO A 176 14.09 15.65 -4.76
CA PRO A 176 15.06 16.66 -4.37
C PRO A 176 14.55 17.27 -3.06
N VAL A 177 15.38 17.30 -2.02
CA VAL A 177 15.04 18.05 -0.82
C VAL A 177 15.11 19.51 -1.24
N VAL A 178 13.94 20.08 -1.46
CA VAL A 178 13.77 21.42 -1.98
C VAL A 178 13.70 22.37 -0.80
N TYR A 179 14.59 23.35 -0.77
CA TYR A 179 14.64 24.40 0.25
C TYR A 179 14.19 25.74 -0.33
N ALA A 180 13.10 25.73 -1.10
CA ALA A 180 12.56 26.93 -1.74
C ALA A 180 12.35 28.09 -0.76
N CYS A 181 11.88 27.78 0.46
CA CYS A 181 11.65 28.79 1.49
C CYS A 181 12.92 29.34 2.17
N ASP A 182 14.06 28.66 2.03
CA ASP A 182 15.35 29.13 2.57
C ASP A 182 16.12 29.99 1.56
N GLU A 183 15.63 30.05 0.32
CA GLU A 183 16.19 30.86 -0.76
C GLU A 183 15.40 32.18 -0.93
N PRO A 184 16.06 33.26 -1.39
CA PRO A 184 15.35 34.47 -1.79
C PRO A 184 14.44 34.18 -3.01
N PRO A 185 13.27 34.84 -3.11
CA PRO A 185 12.35 34.65 -4.23
C PRO A 185 13.04 34.88 -5.58
N ALA A 186 12.92 33.89 -6.49
CA ALA A 186 13.44 34.02 -7.85
C ALA A 186 12.53 34.88 -8.75
N GLY A 187 11.24 35.00 -8.39
CA GLY A 187 10.23 35.78 -9.09
C GLY A 187 9.38 36.63 -8.15
N THR A 188 8.26 37.12 -8.66
CA THR A 188 7.28 37.87 -7.87
C THR A 188 6.58 37.00 -6.82
N ILE A 189 6.25 37.59 -5.68
CA ILE A 189 5.48 36.91 -4.63
C ILE A 189 4.00 36.94 -5.02
N THR A 190 3.40 35.77 -5.16
CA THR A 190 1.98 35.58 -5.39
C THR A 190 1.25 35.61 -4.05
N GLU A 191 0.44 36.63 -3.83
CA GLU A 191 -0.43 36.74 -2.66
C GLU A 191 -1.65 35.83 -2.81
N LEU A 192 -2.02 35.13 -1.74
CA LEU A 192 -3.12 34.18 -1.69
C LEU A 192 -4.16 34.58 -0.64
N PRO A 193 -5.42 34.11 -0.77
CA PRO A 193 -6.43 34.25 0.27
C PRO A 193 -5.94 33.77 1.65
N GLY A 194 -6.51 34.31 2.72
CA GLY A 194 -6.13 33.93 4.09
C GLY A 194 -4.80 34.51 4.57
N GLY A 195 -4.15 35.38 3.79
CA GLY A 195 -2.83 35.94 4.13
C GLY A 195 -1.68 34.97 3.84
N ALA A 196 -1.95 33.94 3.04
CA ALA A 196 -0.92 33.07 2.50
C ALA A 196 -0.19 33.76 1.33
N SER A 197 1.00 33.30 1.03
CA SER A 197 1.80 33.78 -0.09
C SER A 197 2.61 32.63 -0.68
N ALA A 198 3.00 32.76 -1.94
CA ALA A 198 3.81 31.79 -2.64
C ALA A 198 4.87 32.47 -3.50
N TYR A 199 6.02 31.83 -3.68
CA TYR A 199 7.04 32.28 -4.64
C TYR A 199 7.88 31.12 -5.14
N ALA A 200 8.51 31.28 -6.30
CA ALA A 200 9.39 30.28 -6.86
C ALA A 200 10.84 30.38 -6.31
N GLY A 201 11.46 29.24 -6.05
CA GLY A 201 12.91 29.10 -5.89
C GLY A 201 13.64 29.12 -7.24
N ARG A 202 14.97 29.16 -7.24
CA ARG A 202 15.76 29.30 -8.49
C ARG A 202 15.67 28.09 -9.43
N ASP A 203 15.32 26.95 -8.89
CA ASP A 203 15.16 25.67 -9.60
C ASP A 203 13.71 25.41 -10.03
N GLY A 204 12.83 26.41 -9.91
CA GLY A 204 11.40 26.31 -10.23
C GLY A 204 10.55 25.64 -9.14
N SER A 205 11.15 25.29 -8.00
CA SER A 205 10.41 24.89 -6.81
C SER A 205 9.51 26.00 -6.27
N VAL A 206 8.56 25.66 -5.41
CA VAL A 206 7.62 26.63 -4.81
C VAL A 206 7.78 26.65 -3.29
N CYS A 207 7.92 27.85 -2.73
CA CYS A 207 7.71 28.09 -1.31
C CYS A 207 6.28 28.56 -1.09
N LEU A 208 5.54 27.90 -0.20
CA LEU A 208 4.29 28.37 0.36
C LEU A 208 4.52 28.91 1.78
N ARG A 209 3.95 30.06 2.10
CA ARG A 209 4.08 30.68 3.42
C ARG A 209 2.75 31.24 3.90
N ALA A 210 2.37 30.91 5.12
CA ALA A 210 1.20 31.47 5.78
C ALA A 210 1.44 31.52 7.30
N ASP A 211 1.25 32.69 7.91
CA ASP A 211 1.56 32.96 9.32
C ASP A 211 2.98 32.43 9.70
N ASP A 212 3.07 31.48 10.65
CA ASP A 212 4.32 30.85 11.09
C ASP A 212 4.67 29.57 10.31
N GLY A 213 3.81 29.15 9.37
CA GLY A 213 3.98 27.94 8.57
C GLY A 213 4.64 28.20 7.22
N THR A 214 5.60 27.35 6.85
CA THR A 214 6.21 27.33 5.52
C THR A 214 6.29 25.91 4.97
N ALA A 215 6.10 25.75 3.67
CA ALA A 215 6.31 24.49 2.97
C ALA A 215 7.05 24.69 1.66
N SER A 216 8.15 23.96 1.49
CA SER A 216 8.90 23.90 0.22
C SER A 216 8.42 22.70 -0.59
N LEU A 217 8.04 22.94 -1.84
CA LEU A 217 7.47 21.97 -2.77
C LEU A 217 8.30 21.93 -4.05
N PRO A 218 8.52 20.75 -4.65
CA PRO A 218 9.30 20.64 -5.88
C PRO A 218 8.57 21.26 -7.08
N TYR A 219 9.32 21.55 -8.15
CA TYR A 219 8.79 22.15 -9.39
C TYR A 219 7.77 21.27 -10.12
N ASP A 220 7.66 19.99 -9.73
CA ASP A 220 6.71 19.01 -10.26
C ASP A 220 5.66 18.59 -9.23
N ALA A 221 5.43 19.42 -8.19
CA ALA A 221 4.45 19.13 -7.15
C ALA A 221 3.04 18.90 -7.72
N GLY A 222 2.48 17.72 -7.47
CA GLY A 222 1.12 17.37 -7.87
C GLY A 222 0.04 18.11 -7.06
N PRO A 223 -1.24 17.93 -7.42
CA PRO A 223 -2.35 18.55 -6.70
C PRO A 223 -2.51 18.00 -5.28
N GLY A 224 -2.70 18.90 -4.32
CA GLY A 224 -3.03 18.52 -2.95
C GLY A 224 -2.69 19.60 -1.92
N PRO A 225 -3.17 19.44 -0.67
CA PRO A 225 -2.83 20.34 0.42
C PRO A 225 -1.37 20.13 0.84
N ALA A 226 -0.67 21.24 1.09
CA ALA A 226 0.68 21.25 1.64
C ALA A 226 0.64 21.32 3.17
N PHE A 227 -0.14 22.26 3.72
CA PHE A 227 -0.38 22.38 5.16
C PHE A 227 -1.63 23.22 5.46
N THR A 228 -2.06 23.20 6.72
CA THR A 228 -3.19 23.97 7.26
C THR A 228 -2.70 24.95 8.32
N PHE A 229 -3.37 26.09 8.46
CA PHE A 229 -3.10 27.08 9.52
C PHE A 229 -4.40 27.64 10.08
N GLU A 230 -4.38 28.07 11.35
CA GLU A 230 -5.53 28.66 12.03
C GLU A 230 -5.45 30.17 12.06
N ARG A 231 -6.57 30.83 11.75
CA ARG A 231 -6.71 32.28 11.85
C ARG A 231 -8.01 32.63 12.56
N SER A 232 -8.14 33.90 12.99
CA SER A 232 -9.31 34.38 13.72
C SER A 232 -10.63 34.19 12.97
N ASP A 233 -10.58 34.09 11.64
CA ASP A 233 -11.76 33.86 10.82
C ASP A 233 -12.04 32.37 10.58
N GLY A 234 -11.07 31.46 10.67
CA GLY A 234 -11.28 30.02 10.53
C GLY A 234 -9.99 29.23 10.23
N THR A 235 -10.12 27.94 9.94
CA THR A 235 -9.00 27.09 9.50
C THR A 235 -8.81 27.23 7.99
N TRP A 236 -7.59 27.55 7.58
CA TRP A 236 -7.20 27.68 6.19
C TRP A 236 -6.30 26.52 5.76
N GLU A 237 -6.36 26.17 4.49
CA GLU A 237 -5.57 25.13 3.85
C GLU A 237 -4.92 25.72 2.60
N VAL A 238 -3.62 25.48 2.43
CA VAL A 238 -2.85 25.91 1.25
C VAL A 238 -2.25 24.70 0.58
N GLY A 239 -2.13 24.76 -0.74
CA GLY A 239 -1.64 23.63 -1.51
C GLY A 239 -1.22 23.98 -2.92
N THR A 240 -0.88 22.94 -3.67
CA THR A 240 -0.46 23.01 -5.07
C THR A 240 -1.49 22.36 -5.98
N ALA A 241 -1.40 22.68 -7.27
CA ALA A 241 -2.18 22.15 -8.36
C ALA A 241 -1.35 22.18 -9.65
N GLN A 242 -1.82 21.48 -10.68
CA GLN A 242 -1.27 21.50 -12.03
C GLN A 242 -2.26 22.13 -13.00
N ALA A 243 -1.76 22.57 -14.16
CA ALA A 243 -2.62 23.13 -15.21
C ALA A 243 -3.68 22.10 -15.66
N GLY A 244 -4.95 22.46 -15.51
CA GLY A 244 -6.10 21.59 -15.84
C GLY A 244 -6.73 20.87 -14.66
N ASP A 245 -6.16 20.97 -13.45
CA ASP A 245 -6.79 20.45 -12.24
C ASP A 245 -7.99 21.30 -11.82
N VAL A 246 -9.02 20.63 -11.26
CA VAL A 246 -10.18 21.27 -10.63
C VAL A 246 -10.24 20.81 -9.18
N LEU A 247 -9.89 21.71 -8.25
CA LEU A 247 -9.84 21.43 -6.82
C LEU A 247 -11.04 22.07 -6.11
N THR A 248 -11.47 21.45 -5.01
CA THR A 248 -12.58 21.93 -4.18
C THR A 248 -12.13 22.08 -2.74
N ALA A 249 -12.67 23.07 -2.03
CA ALA A 249 -12.40 23.31 -0.62
C ALA A 249 -13.07 22.23 0.25
N GLY A 250 -12.45 21.05 0.34
CA GLY A 250 -13.04 19.87 0.97
C GLY A 250 -14.08 19.15 0.09
N VAL A 251 -14.58 18.01 0.57
CA VAL A 251 -15.50 17.15 -0.18
C VAL A 251 -16.84 17.86 -0.42
N GLY A 252 -17.10 18.26 -1.67
CA GLY A 252 -18.33 18.97 -2.06
C GLY A 252 -18.30 20.49 -1.80
N GLY A 253 -17.13 21.04 -1.47
CA GLY A 253 -16.95 22.49 -1.30
C GLY A 253 -16.87 23.26 -2.63
N PRO A 254 -16.81 24.60 -2.59
CA PRO A 254 -16.63 25.43 -3.78
C PRO A 254 -15.30 25.13 -4.47
N VAL A 255 -15.26 25.35 -5.79
CA VAL A 255 -14.02 25.24 -6.58
C VAL A 255 -13.04 26.31 -6.09
N VAL A 256 -11.81 25.89 -5.82
CA VAL A 256 -10.75 26.79 -5.35
C VAL A 256 -10.12 27.49 -6.54
N GLU A 257 -9.84 28.78 -6.39
CA GLU A 257 -9.10 29.54 -7.39
C GLU A 257 -7.62 29.13 -7.39
N LEU A 258 -7.09 28.88 -8.58
CA LEU A 258 -5.70 28.51 -8.79
C LEU A 258 -4.92 29.75 -9.23
N HIS A 259 -3.81 30.02 -8.57
CA HIS A 259 -2.92 31.14 -8.84
C HIS A 259 -1.60 30.64 -9.42
N ALA A 260 -1.10 31.31 -10.45
CA ALA A 260 0.22 31.02 -11.00
C ALA A 260 1.33 31.56 -10.08
N VAL A 261 2.46 30.85 -10.05
CA VAL A 261 3.68 31.30 -9.38
C VAL A 261 4.70 31.69 -10.43
N ASP A 262 5.13 32.95 -10.41
CA ASP A 262 6.14 33.45 -11.33
C ASP A 262 7.47 32.73 -11.13
N GLY A 263 7.95 32.04 -12.17
CA GLY A 263 9.14 31.18 -12.12
C GLY A 263 8.88 29.69 -11.82
N SER A 264 7.62 29.25 -11.77
CA SER A 264 7.26 27.82 -11.64
C SER A 264 6.09 27.43 -12.55
N ASP A 265 6.05 26.17 -12.99
CA ASP A 265 4.90 25.59 -13.70
C ASP A 265 3.80 25.09 -12.73
N VAL A 266 4.08 25.12 -11.42
CA VAL A 266 3.15 24.71 -10.37
C VAL A 266 2.16 25.84 -10.08
N LEU A 267 0.88 25.50 -10.00
CA LEU A 267 -0.18 26.40 -9.54
C LEU A 267 -0.36 26.23 -8.03
N VAL A 268 -0.79 27.28 -7.36
CA VAL A 268 -1.02 27.30 -5.90
C VAL A 268 -2.42 27.76 -5.57
N TRP A 269 -2.92 27.34 -4.41
CA TRP A 269 -4.25 27.73 -3.96
C TRP A 269 -4.30 27.85 -2.44
N ALA A 270 -5.27 28.65 -1.98
CA ALA A 270 -5.61 28.76 -0.57
C ALA A 270 -7.13 28.75 -0.42
N ALA A 271 -7.64 27.92 0.48
CA ALA A 271 -9.06 27.83 0.76
C ALA A 271 -9.32 27.72 2.26
N ARG A 272 -10.45 28.27 2.67
CA ARG A 272 -10.95 28.11 4.04
C ARG A 272 -11.74 26.81 4.13
N ARG A 273 -11.49 26.03 5.19
CA ARG A 273 -12.20 24.79 5.51
C ARG A 273 -13.47 25.05 6.32
#